data_AF-A0A9D7NLT6-F1
#
_entry.id   AF-A0A9D7NLT6-F1
#
_cell.length_a   1.000
_cell.length_b   1.000
_cell.length_c   1.000
_cell.angle_alpha   90.00
_cell.angle_beta   90.00
_cell.angle_gamma   90.00
#
_symmetry.space_group_name_H-M   'P 1'
#
loop_
_entity.id
_entity.type
_entity.pdbx_description
1 polymer ?
#
loop_
_entity_poly.entity_id
_entity_poly.type
_entity_poly.pdbx_seq_one_letter_code
_entity_poly.pdbx_strand_id
1 'polypeptide(L)'
;MPILDKLIALFQGEASPEAQANLHLIRQGKYKTSKPYTTNMLNSITLSSDMKTLYLIDNGRAISYSLESGNGILIGALKDQLVVASALVPIEENPTPDGGGSATRRAADES
;
A
#
# COMPACT_ATOMS: atom_id res chain seq x y z
N MET A 1 43.54 6.19 20.49
CA MET A 1 43.14 6.29 19.07
C MET A 1 41.63 6.13 18.97
N PRO A 2 40.93 7.06 18.28
CA PRO A 2 39.50 6.95 18.02
C PRO A 2 39.19 5.76 17.12
N ILE A 3 38.01 5.16 17.25
CA ILE A 3 37.61 3.92 16.57
C ILE A 3 37.70 4.02 15.04
N LEU A 4 37.48 5.21 14.49
CA LEU A 4 37.55 5.50 13.07
C LEU A 4 38.95 5.30 12.50
N ASP A 5 40.00 5.68 13.25
CA ASP A 5 41.39 5.51 12.83
C ASP A 5 41.79 4.03 12.78
N LYS A 6 41.23 3.21 13.69
CA LYS A 6 41.42 1.75 13.67
C LYS A 6 40.76 1.09 12.47
N LEU A 7 39.56 1.56 12.09
CA LEU A 7 38.85 1.07 10.91
C LEU A 7 39.56 1.43 9.60
N ILE A 8 40.15 2.62 9.51
CA ILE A 8 40.93 3.03 8.34
C ILE A 8 42.21 2.19 8.24
N ALA A 9 42.91 1.98 9.36
CA ALA A 9 44.13 1.17 9.40
C ALA A 9 43.92 -0.30 8.99
N LEU A 10 42.69 -0.82 9.10
CA LEU A 10 42.33 -2.17 8.63
C LEU A 10 42.36 -2.30 7.10
N PHE A 11 42.19 -1.21 6.36
CA PHE A 11 42.29 -1.19 4.90
C PHE A 11 43.66 -0.60 4.52
N GLN A 12 44.63 -1.48 4.21
CA GLN A 12 46.06 -1.17 3.99
C GLN A 12 46.36 -0.35 2.70
N GLY A 13 45.43 0.47 2.22
CA GLY A 13 45.60 1.32 1.05
C GLY A 13 45.65 2.80 1.42
N GLU A 14 46.49 3.58 0.74
CA GLU A 14 46.39 5.04 0.81
C GLU A 14 44.99 5.46 0.35
N ALA A 15 44.23 6.07 1.25
CA ALA A 15 42.91 6.58 0.92
C ALA A 15 43.04 7.60 -0.23
N SER A 16 42.20 7.46 -1.26
CA SER A 16 42.18 8.40 -2.38
C SER A 16 41.96 9.84 -1.88
N PRO A 17 42.40 10.86 -2.62
CA PRO A 17 42.20 12.27 -2.23
C PRO A 17 40.74 12.60 -1.90
N GLU A 18 39.78 11.99 -2.60
CA GLU A 18 38.34 12.12 -2.33
C GLU A 18 37.95 11.48 -0.99
N ALA A 19 38.46 10.28 -0.69
CA ALA A 19 38.22 9.61 0.59
C ALA A 19 38.82 10.40 1.75
N GLN A 20 39.98 11.03 1.56
CA GLN A 20 40.59 11.93 2.56
C GLN A 20 39.74 13.18 2.81
N ALA A 21 39.21 13.80 1.75
CA ALA A 21 38.32 14.95 1.86
C ALA A 21 37.01 14.60 2.59
N ASN A 22 36.40 13.48 2.24
CA ASN A 22 35.19 12.98 2.89
C ASN A 22 35.44 12.64 4.37
N LEU A 23 36.56 11.99 4.68
CA LEU A 23 36.96 11.70 6.05
C LEU A 23 37.20 12.96 6.88
N HIS A 24 37.83 13.98 6.28
CA HIS A 24 38.01 15.28 6.92
C HIS A 24 36.66 15.92 7.26
N LEU A 25 35.70 15.84 6.34
CA LEU A 25 34.35 16.36 6.53
C LEU A 25 33.56 15.58 7.62
N ILE A 26 33.72 14.25 7.68
CA ILE A 26 33.17 13.38 8.73
C ILE A 26 33.74 13.76 10.10
N ARG A 27 35.06 13.94 10.20
CA ARG A 27 35.75 14.36 11.45
C ARG A 27 35.30 15.74 11.92
N GLN A 28 34.91 16.62 11.00
CA GLN A 28 34.34 17.94 11.33
C GLN A 28 32.83 17.91 11.63
N GLY A 29 32.16 16.76 11.55
CA GLY A 29 30.70 16.66 11.70
C GLY A 29 29.91 17.34 10.58
N LYS A 30 30.56 17.65 9.46
CA LYS A 30 29.96 18.37 8.31
C LYS A 30 29.58 17.45 7.15
N TYR A 31 29.73 16.14 7.33
CA TYR A 31 29.39 15.18 6.29
C TYR A 31 27.87 15.12 6.13
N LYS A 32 27.36 15.71 5.06
CA LYS A 32 25.95 15.64 4.68
C LYS A 32 25.78 14.54 3.65
N THR A 33 25.09 13.47 4.00
CA THR A 33 24.63 12.48 3.01
C THR A 33 23.49 13.11 2.22
N SER A 34 23.78 13.68 1.05
CA SER A 34 22.76 14.40 0.26
C SER A 34 21.82 13.50 -0.53
N LYS A 35 21.81 12.18 -0.28
CA LYS A 35 20.87 11.28 -0.95
C LYS A 35 19.67 11.07 -0.03
N PRO A 36 18.51 11.71 -0.30
CA PRO A 36 17.28 11.31 0.37
C PRO A 36 17.09 9.81 0.11
N TYR A 37 16.78 9.05 1.16
CA TYR A 37 16.28 7.69 1.00
C TYR A 37 14.97 7.79 0.21
N THR A 38 15.02 7.56 -1.10
CA THR A 38 13.81 7.39 -1.90
C THR A 38 13.27 6.00 -1.57
N THR A 39 12.33 5.93 -0.63
CA THR A 39 11.51 4.73 -0.47
C THR A 39 10.57 4.69 -1.68
N ASN A 40 10.96 4.00 -2.74
CA ASN A 40 9.99 3.62 -3.76
C ASN A 40 8.97 2.71 -3.07
N MET A 41 7.80 3.24 -2.73
CA MET A 41 6.68 2.41 -2.29
C MET A 41 6.24 1.60 -3.48
N LEU A 42 6.66 0.34 -3.50
CA LEU A 42 6.25 -0.63 -4.51
C LEU A 42 4.94 -1.24 -4.02
N ASN A 43 3.87 -1.02 -4.78
CA ASN A 43 2.64 -1.78 -4.63
C ASN A 43 2.97 -3.27 -4.70
N SER A 44 2.36 -4.07 -3.83
CA SER A 44 2.53 -5.52 -3.83
C SER A 44 1.19 -6.22 -3.76
N ILE A 45 1.17 -7.46 -4.25
CA ILE A 45 -0.01 -8.32 -4.18
C ILE A 45 0.31 -9.50 -3.27
N THR A 46 -0.65 -9.84 -2.42
CA THR A 46 -0.62 -11.08 -1.65
C THR A 46 -1.99 -11.75 -1.65
N LEU A 47 -2.05 -12.98 -1.20
CA LEU A 47 -3.27 -13.79 -1.10
C LEU A 47 -3.55 -14.12 0.35
N SER A 48 -4.83 -14.28 0.70
CA SER A 48 -5.23 -14.92 1.94
C SER A 48 -4.77 -16.38 1.96
N SER A 49 -4.60 -16.95 3.15
CA SER A 49 -4.17 -18.35 3.33
C SER A 49 -5.16 -19.36 2.74
N ASP A 50 -6.44 -19.01 2.67
CA ASP A 50 -7.49 -19.81 2.04
C ASP A 50 -7.60 -19.60 0.52
N MET A 51 -6.76 -18.72 -0.05
CA MET A 51 -6.73 -18.33 -1.47
C MET A 51 -8.03 -17.74 -2.01
N LYS A 52 -8.93 -17.26 -1.15
CA LYS A 52 -10.21 -16.66 -1.56
C LYS A 52 -10.14 -15.15 -1.79
N THR A 53 -9.14 -14.50 -1.22
CA THR A 53 -9.00 -13.04 -1.25
C THR A 53 -7.62 -12.65 -1.76
N LEU A 54 -7.60 -11.75 -2.74
CA LEU A 54 -6.40 -11.06 -3.19
C LEU A 54 -6.32 -9.70 -2.50
N TYR A 55 -5.15 -9.36 -1.97
CA TYR A 55 -4.87 -8.06 -1.37
C TYR A 55 -3.88 -7.28 -2.22
N LEU A 56 -4.29 -6.09 -2.66
CA LEU A 56 -3.37 -5.07 -3.14
C LEU A 56 -2.90 -4.24 -1.94
N ILE A 57 -1.60 -4.28 -1.68
CA ILE A 57 -0.96 -3.44 -0.68
C ILE A 57 -0.45 -2.18 -1.36
N ASP A 58 -1.06 -1.06 -1.05
CA ASP A 58 -0.71 0.27 -1.58
C ASP A 58 -0.61 1.24 -0.41
N ASN A 59 0.56 1.88 -0.25
CA ASN A 59 0.83 2.92 0.75
C ASN A 59 0.35 2.56 2.18
N GLY A 60 0.68 1.34 2.63
CA GLY A 60 0.31 0.84 3.95
C GLY A 60 -1.16 0.43 4.12
N ARG A 61 -1.95 0.43 3.03
CA ARG A 61 -3.34 -0.03 3.02
C ARG A 61 -3.43 -1.36 2.30
N ALA A 62 -4.27 -2.25 2.82
CA ALA A 62 -4.63 -3.50 2.15
C ALA A 62 -6.03 -3.36 1.53
N ILE A 63 -6.12 -3.48 0.20
CA ILE A 63 -7.37 -3.42 -0.55
C ILE A 63 -7.72 -4.85 -0.98
N SER A 64 -8.84 -5.38 -0.50
CA SER A 64 -9.28 -6.75 -0.74
C SER A 64 -10.12 -6.90 -2.01
N TYR A 65 -9.85 -7.96 -2.77
CA TYR A 65 -10.64 -8.37 -3.92
C TYR A 65 -11.02 -9.85 -3.76
N SER A 66 -12.31 -10.17 -3.84
CA SER A 66 -12.79 -11.55 -3.74
C SER A 66 -12.55 -12.31 -5.04
N LEU A 67 -11.82 -13.43 -4.95
CA LEU A 67 -11.58 -14.35 -6.07
C LEU A 67 -12.76 -15.30 -6.30
N GLU A 68 -13.71 -15.35 -5.38
CA GLU A 68 -14.95 -16.12 -5.52
C GLU A 68 -16.03 -15.34 -6.29
N SER A 69 -15.83 -14.03 -6.48
CA SER A 69 -16.72 -13.24 -7.31
C SER A 69 -16.60 -13.67 -8.77
N GLY A 70 -17.73 -14.04 -9.38
CA GLY A 70 -17.78 -14.47 -10.80
C GLY A 70 -17.34 -13.40 -11.81
N ASN A 71 -17.08 -12.17 -11.34
CA ASN A 71 -16.70 -11.01 -12.11
C ASN A 71 -15.22 -10.99 -12.53
N GLY A 72 -14.41 -11.92 -12.01
CA GLY A 72 -12.98 -12.00 -12.30
C GLY A 72 -12.18 -10.81 -11.77
N ILE A 73 -10.86 -10.96 -11.76
CA ILE A 73 -9.92 -9.93 -11.33
C ILE A 73 -8.86 -9.75 -12.42
N LEU A 74 -8.63 -8.50 -12.82
CA LEU A 74 -7.57 -8.11 -13.74
C LEU A 74 -6.40 -7.54 -12.92
N ILE A 75 -5.21 -8.05 -13.17
CA ILE A 75 -3.97 -7.60 -12.55
C ILE A 75 -3.05 -7.12 -13.66
N GLY A 76 -2.45 -5.94 -13.50
CA GLY A 76 -1.54 -5.39 -14.49
C GLY A 76 -0.72 -4.23 -13.97
N ALA A 77 -0.01 -3.56 -14.88
CA ALA A 77 0.75 -2.37 -14.57
C ALA A 77 0.25 -1.18 -15.40
N LEU A 78 0.10 -0.02 -14.76
CA LEU A 78 -0.20 1.25 -15.42
C LEU A 78 0.82 2.30 -14.98
N LYS A 79 1.61 2.81 -15.94
CA LYS A 79 2.70 3.78 -15.66
C LYS A 79 3.63 3.29 -14.55
N ASP A 80 4.12 2.06 -14.70
CA ASP A 80 5.04 1.39 -13.76
C ASP A 80 4.47 1.13 -12.34
N GLN A 81 3.17 1.32 -12.14
CA GLN A 81 2.49 0.97 -10.89
C GLN A 81 1.62 -0.27 -11.07
N LEU A 82 1.69 -1.18 -10.09
CA LEU A 82 0.82 -2.35 -10.01
C LEU A 82 -0.62 -1.90 -9.73
N VAL A 83 -1.56 -2.39 -10.53
CA VAL A 83 -2.99 -2.08 -10.46
C VAL A 83 -3.79 -3.37 -10.46
N VAL A 84 -4.85 -3.38 -9.67
CA VAL A 84 -5.85 -4.45 -9.63
C VAL A 84 -7.21 -3.84 -9.93
N ALA A 85 -8.00 -4.50 -10.77
CA ALA A 85 -9.35 -4.08 -11.13
C ALA A 85 -10.31 -5.29 -11.09
N SER A 86 -11.56 -5.05 -10.74
CA SER A 86 -12.65 -6.03 -10.82
C SER A 86 -13.92 -5.34 -11.32
N ALA A 87 -14.82 -6.09 -11.96
CA ALA A 87 -16.07 -5.52 -12.40
C ALA A 87 -16.94 -5.14 -11.20
N LEU A 88 -17.53 -3.94 -11.25
CA LEU A 88 -18.45 -3.48 -10.21
C LEU A 88 -19.63 -4.46 -10.13
N VAL A 89 -19.90 -4.99 -8.93
CA VAL A 89 -21.17 -5.66 -8.68
C VAL A 89 -22.25 -4.59 -8.78
N PRO A 90 -23.28 -4.76 -9.63
CA PRO A 90 -24.43 -3.87 -9.61
C PRO A 90 -24.97 -3.85 -8.19
N ILE A 91 -24.97 -2.68 -7.56
CA ILE A 91 -25.69 -2.50 -6.31
C ILE A 91 -27.14 -2.58 -6.73
N GLU A 92 -27.80 -3.72 -6.52
CA GLU A 92 -29.25 -3.74 -6.60
C GLU A 92 -29.74 -2.83 -5.47
N GLU A 93 -30.11 -1.60 -5.83
CA GLU A 93 -30.94 -0.75 -4.98
C GLU A 93 -32.20 -1.57 -4.69
N ASN A 94 -32.21 -2.22 -3.53
CA ASN A 94 -33.41 -2.85 -3.01
C ASN A 94 -34.36 -1.68 -2.70
N PRO A 95 -35.48 -1.49 -3.43
CA PRO A 95 -36.40 -0.44 -3.09
C PRO A 95 -37.07 -0.85 -1.79
N THR A 96 -36.60 -0.32 -0.66
CA THR A 96 -37.29 -0.46 0.62
C THR A 96 -38.70 0.10 0.44
N PRO A 97 -39.77 -0.68 0.68
CA PRO A 97 -41.11 -0.14 0.71
C PRO A 97 -41.28 0.62 2.02
N ASP A 98 -40.96 1.91 2.00
CA ASP A 98 -41.11 2.78 3.15
C ASP A 98 -42.59 3.08 3.42
N GLY A 99 -43.07 2.58 4.56
CA GLY A 99 -44.25 3.10 5.28
C GLY A 99 -45.54 2.35 5.01
N GLY A 100 -46.33 1.92 5.99
CA GLY A 100 -46.33 2.15 7.43
C GLY A 100 -47.65 1.58 7.95
N GLY A 101 -47.64 0.92 9.10
CA GLY A 101 -48.86 0.37 9.68
C GLY A 101 -49.83 1.47 10.15
N SER A 102 -51.12 1.29 9.89
CA SER A 102 -52.19 1.77 10.76
C SER A 102 -53.46 0.94 10.52
N ALA A 103 -53.87 0.24 11.56
CA ALA A 103 -55.15 -0.45 11.61
C ALA A 103 -56.30 0.57 11.60
N THR A 104 -57.26 0.41 10.69
CA THR A 104 -58.67 0.72 11.00
C THR A 104 -59.57 -0.35 10.39
N ARG A 105 -60.19 -1.13 11.27
CA ARG A 105 -61.45 -1.81 10.98
C ARG A 105 -62.48 -0.75 10.61
N ARG A 106 -63.13 -0.88 9.45
CA ARG A 106 -64.49 -0.38 9.24
C ARG A 106 -65.31 -1.50 8.59
N ALA A 107 -66.26 -2.01 9.38
CA ALA A 107 -67.45 -2.67 8.88
C ALA A 107 -68.47 -1.61 8.40
N ALA A 108 -69.47 -2.09 7.64
CA ALA A 108 -70.62 -1.39 7.02
C ALA A 108 -70.31 -0.73 5.67
N ASP A 109 -71.12 -0.77 4.62
CA ASP A 109 -72.39 -1.45 4.23
C ASP A 109 -72.66 -1.03 2.76
N GLU A 110 -73.52 -1.76 2.03
CA GLU A 110 -74.17 -1.41 0.73
C GLU A 110 -73.24 -1.34 -0.51
N SER A 111 -73.49 -1.98 -1.67
CA SER A 111 -74.73 -2.29 -2.40
C SER A 111 -74.56 -3.52 -3.30
#